data_AF-A3TG77-F1
#
_entry.id   AF-A3TG77-F1
#
_cell.length_a   1.000
_cell.length_b   1.000
_cell.length_c   1.000
_cell.angle_alpha   90.00
_cell.angle_beta   90.00
_cell.angle_gamma   90.00
#
_symmetry.space_group_name_H-M   'P 1'
#
loop_
_entity.id
_entity.type
_entity.pdbx_description
1 polymer ?
#
loop_
_entity_poly.entity_id
_entity_poly.type
_entity_poly.pdbx_seq_one_letter_code
_entity_poly.pdbx_strand_id
1 'polypeptide(L)'
;MDTEAAFNLVRLMTNDADQIDTLSRGLTVTLQNTTWFGNDANTFRGDWDGQYVPTLQQITNALRENATTLQRQAEDQVAASS
;
A
#
# COMPACT_ATOMS: atom_id res chain seq x y z
N MET A 1 5.39 23.05 11.65
CA MET A 1 5.69 21.63 11.36
C MET A 1 7.14 21.50 10.94
N ASP A 2 7.81 20.41 11.24
CA ASP A 2 9.11 20.08 10.63
C ASP A 2 8.86 19.57 9.19
N THR A 3 9.18 20.39 8.20
CA THR A 3 8.89 20.11 6.78
C THR A 3 9.82 19.05 6.21
N GLU A 4 11.05 18.94 6.69
CA GLU A 4 11.99 17.89 6.28
C GLU A 4 11.52 16.52 6.76
N ALA A 5 11.13 16.42 8.03
CA ALA A 5 10.53 15.20 8.58
C ALA A 5 9.24 14.82 7.82
N ALA A 6 8.41 15.80 7.45
CA ALA A 6 7.19 15.55 6.68
C ALA A 6 7.48 14.97 5.29
N PHE A 7 8.42 15.54 4.53
CA PHE A 7 8.79 14.99 3.21
C PHE A 7 9.43 13.60 3.30
N ASN A 8 10.21 13.34 4.34
CA ASN A 8 10.75 12.01 4.60
C ASN A 8 9.63 10.98 4.84
N LEU A 9 8.59 11.34 5.61
CA LEU A 9 7.44 10.48 5.85
C LEU A 9 6.62 10.25 4.57
N VAL A 10 6.39 11.28 3.75
CA VAL A 10 5.71 11.14 2.43
C VAL A 10 6.42 10.11 1.56
N ARG A 11 7.75 10.18 1.47
CA ARG A 11 8.55 9.21 0.71
C ARG A 11 8.42 7.80 1.27
N LEU A 12 8.46 7.64 2.59
CA LEU A 12 8.28 6.33 3.24
C LEU A 12 6.91 5.73 2.91
N MET A 13 5.84 6.50 3.10
CA MET A 13 4.46 6.05 2.85
C MET A 13 4.24 5.62 1.40
N THR A 14 4.83 6.35 0.45
CA THR A 14 4.73 6.04 -0.97
C THR A 14 5.51 4.77 -1.31
N ASN A 15 6.73 4.63 -0.80
CA ASN A 15 7.55 3.43 -1.00
C ASN A 15 6.88 2.18 -0.41
N ASP A 16 6.33 2.28 0.80
CA ASP A 16 5.67 1.16 1.47
C ASP A 16 4.40 0.74 0.73
N ALA A 17 3.64 1.70 0.18
CA ALA A 17 2.50 1.40 -0.68
C ALA A 17 2.90 0.61 -1.93
N ASP A 18 3.99 0.99 -2.59
CA ASP A 18 4.50 0.30 -3.77
C ASP A 18 5.06 -1.09 -3.44
N GLN A 19 5.70 -1.25 -2.28
CA GLN A 19 6.16 -2.54 -1.79
C GLN A 19 4.99 -3.49 -1.51
N ILE A 20 3.93 -3.02 -0.86
CA ILE A 20 2.73 -3.83 -0.59
C ILE A 20 2.08 -4.28 -1.91
N ASP A 21 1.94 -3.40 -2.90
CA ASP A 21 1.39 -3.77 -4.21
C ASP A 21 2.26 -4.83 -4.91
N THR A 22 3.58 -4.64 -4.89
CA THR A 22 4.53 -5.61 -5.46
C THR A 22 4.44 -6.99 -4.78
N LEU A 23 4.41 -7.00 -3.45
CA LEU A 23 4.29 -8.24 -2.67
C LEU A 23 2.95 -8.93 -2.90
N SER A 24 1.85 -8.19 -2.91
CA SER A 24 0.50 -8.71 -3.17
C SER A 24 0.42 -9.37 -4.54
N ARG A 25 0.96 -8.73 -5.58
CA ARG A 25 1.03 -9.30 -6.94
C ARG A 25 1.91 -10.55 -6.99
N GLY A 26 3.08 -10.50 -6.35
CA GLY A 26 4.00 -11.64 -6.28
C GLY A 26 3.34 -12.86 -5.62
N LEU A 27 2.72 -12.66 -4.46
CA LEU A 27 2.00 -13.70 -3.74
C LEU A 27 0.83 -14.26 -4.56
N THR A 28 0.09 -13.39 -5.26
CA THR A 28 -1.01 -13.81 -6.14
C THR A 28 -0.50 -14.73 -7.26
N VAL A 29 0.58 -14.33 -7.95
CA VAL A 29 1.18 -15.15 -9.02
C VAL A 29 1.71 -16.47 -8.48
N THR A 30 2.39 -16.46 -7.32
CA THR A 30 2.87 -17.69 -6.68
C THR A 30 1.72 -18.60 -6.28
N LEU A 31 0.65 -18.06 -5.70
CA LEU A 31 -0.52 -18.83 -5.29
C LEU A 31 -1.24 -19.48 -6.48
N GLN A 32 -1.36 -18.77 -7.59
CA GLN A 32 -1.96 -19.29 -8.83
C GLN A 32 -1.13 -20.41 -9.46
N ASN A 33 0.20 -20.33 -9.38
CA ASN A 33 1.12 -21.33 -9.94
C ASN A 33 1.42 -22.51 -8.98
N THR A 34 0.96 -22.45 -7.73
CA THR A 34 1.20 -23.50 -6.75
C THR A 34 0.26 -24.68 -6.98
N THR A 35 0.84 -25.87 -7.19
CA THR A 35 0.13 -27.15 -7.28
C THR A 35 -0.40 -27.57 -5.91
N TRP A 36 -1.51 -26.95 -5.51
CA TRP A 36 -2.22 -27.21 -4.26
C TRP A 36 -3.71 -27.39 -4.55
N PHE A 37 -4.22 -28.59 -4.28
CA PHE A 37 -5.60 -29.00 -4.59
C PHE A 37 -6.39 -29.32 -3.32
N GLY A 38 -7.71 -29.37 -3.46
CA GLY A 38 -8.64 -29.72 -2.37
C GLY A 38 -9.46 -28.53 -1.90
N ASN A 39 -10.37 -28.79 -0.96
CA ASN A 39 -11.30 -27.79 -0.44
C ASN A 39 -10.57 -26.58 0.17
N ASP A 40 -9.57 -26.83 1.01
CA ASP A 40 -8.81 -25.78 1.69
C ASP A 40 -8.09 -24.86 0.71
N ALA A 41 -7.57 -25.44 -0.38
CA ALA A 41 -6.92 -24.69 -1.45
C ALA A 41 -7.90 -23.77 -2.19
N ASN A 42 -9.15 -24.21 -2.34
CA ASN A 42 -10.21 -23.39 -2.96
C ASN A 42 -10.67 -22.29 -2.00
N THR A 43 -10.87 -22.61 -0.72
CA THR A 43 -11.24 -21.63 0.32
C THR A 43 -10.19 -20.55 0.43
N PHE A 44 -8.90 -20.92 0.54
CA PHE A 44 -7.83 -19.93 0.68
C PHE A 44 -7.71 -19.02 -0.54
N ARG A 45 -7.84 -19.54 -1.77
CA ARG A 45 -7.85 -18.70 -2.98
C ARG A 45 -9.05 -17.76 -3.00
N GLY A 46 -10.21 -18.24 -2.57
CA GLY A 46 -11.41 -17.40 -2.40
C GLY A 46 -11.19 -16.27 -1.41
N ASP A 47 -10.63 -16.55 -0.23
CA ASP A 47 -10.31 -15.54 0.78
C ASP A 47 -9.21 -14.57 0.28
N TRP A 48 -8.22 -15.09 -0.43
CA TRP A 48 -7.15 -14.28 -1.02
C TRP A 48 -7.68 -13.25 -2.01
N ASP A 49 -8.44 -13.69 -3.01
CA ASP A 49 -8.98 -12.82 -4.05
C ASP A 49 -10.13 -11.94 -3.53
N GLY A 50 -10.93 -12.46 -2.60
CA GLY A 50 -12.15 -11.80 -2.11
C GLY A 50 -11.95 -10.88 -0.90
N GLN A 51 -10.94 -11.13 -0.07
CA GLN A 51 -10.72 -10.39 1.18
C GLN A 51 -9.31 -9.79 1.25
N TYR A 52 -8.26 -10.60 1.09
CA TYR A 52 -6.90 -10.15 1.39
C TYR A 52 -6.37 -9.15 0.35
N VAL A 53 -6.49 -9.45 -0.95
CA VAL A 53 -6.07 -8.52 -2.02
C VAL A 53 -6.83 -7.19 -1.96
N PRO A 54 -8.18 -7.15 -1.85
CA PRO A 54 -8.91 -5.90 -1.69
C PRO A 54 -8.48 -5.10 -0.45
N THR A 55 -8.23 -5.76 0.68
CA THR A 55 -7.78 -5.09 1.91
C THR A 55 -6.40 -4.46 1.74
N LEU A 56 -5.46 -5.17 1.10
CA LEU A 56 -4.13 -4.63 0.80
C LEU A 56 -4.22 -3.43 -0.17
N GLN A 57 -5.12 -3.49 -1.16
CA GLN A 57 -5.39 -2.36 -2.06
C GLN A 57 -5.95 -1.15 -1.30
N GLN A 58 -6.87 -1.35 -0.37
CA GLN A 58 -7.39 -0.27 0.48
C GLN A 58 -6.28 0.39 1.30
N ILE A 59 -5.37 -0.40 1.88
CA ILE A 59 -4.23 0.10 2.64
C ILE A 59 -3.29 0.92 1.76
N THR A 60 -2.92 0.42 0.57
CA THR A 60 -2.03 1.14 -0.35
C THR A 60 -2.65 2.45 -0.83
N ASN A 61 -3.96 2.48 -1.11
CA ASN A 61 -4.66 3.70 -1.46
C ASN A 61 -4.66 4.70 -0.29
N ALA A 62 -4.97 4.25 0.92
CA ALA A 62 -4.95 5.10 2.10
C ALA A 62 -3.55 5.70 2.36
N LEU A 63 -2.48 4.92 2.20
CA LEU A 63 -1.11 5.43 2.32
C LEU A 63 -0.83 6.54 1.30
N ARG A 64 -1.20 6.34 0.04
CA ARG A 64 -0.99 7.34 -1.02
C ARG A 64 -1.80 8.61 -0.79
N GLU A 65 -3.07 8.49 -0.41
CA GLU A 65 -3.95 9.64 -0.11
C GLU A 65 -3.42 10.48 1.06
N ASN A 66 -3.00 9.83 2.14
CA ASN A 66 -2.42 10.52 3.29
C ASN A 66 -1.06 11.14 2.94
N ALA A 67 -0.24 10.48 2.12
CA ALA A 67 1.03 11.03 1.63
C ALA A 67 0.80 12.30 0.80
N THR A 68 -0.16 12.30 -0.12
CA THR A 68 -0.55 13.51 -0.89
C THR A 68 -1.04 14.63 0.03
N THR A 69 -1.84 14.30 1.04
CA THR A 69 -2.36 15.29 1.99
C THR A 69 -1.22 15.92 2.81
N LEU A 70 -0.32 15.10 3.34
CA LEU A 70 0.83 15.56 4.12
C LEU A 70 1.79 16.40 3.28
N GLN A 71 2.03 15.97 2.03
CA GLN A 71 2.85 16.72 1.09
C GLN A 71 2.31 18.15 0.88
N ARG A 72 1.00 18.28 0.62
CA ARG A 72 0.36 19.58 0.45
C ARG A 72 0.51 20.46 1.69
N GLN A 73 0.33 19.88 2.88
CA GLN A 73 0.51 20.61 4.15
C GLN A 73 1.96 21.09 4.35
N ALA A 74 2.95 20.30 3.92
CA ALA A 74 4.36 20.66 4.00
C ALA A 74 4.72 21.79 3.03
N GLU A 75 4.22 21.73 1.80
CA GLU A 75 4.37 22.79 0.79
C GLU A 75 3.74 24.11 1.26
N ASP A 76 2.50 24.06 1.78
CA ASP A 76 1.81 25.22 2.34
C ASP A 76 2.61 25.85 3.51
N GLN A 77 3.22 25.02 4.37
CA GLN A 77 4.07 25.50 5.48
C GLN A 77 5.35 26.18 4.99
N VAL A 78 6.01 25.64 3.96
CA VAL A 78 7.20 26.27 3.37
C VAL A 78 6.84 27.65 2.82
N ALA A 79 5.76 27.73 2.04
CA ALA A 79 5.31 28.99 1.44
C ALA A 79 4.94 30.05 2.50
N ALA A 80 4.27 29.65 3.58
CA ALA A 80 3.88 30.57 4.66
C ALA A 80 5.06 31.05 5.53
N SER A 81 6.19 30.34 5.51
CA SER A 81 7.38 30.64 6.33
C SER A 81 8.51 31.26 5.51
N SER A 82 8.27 31.53 4.23
CA SER A 82 9.21 32.13 3.28
C SER A 82 9.09 33.66 3.23
#